data_AF-A0A841DW63-F1
#
_entry.id   AF-A0A841DW63-F1
#
_cell.length_a   1.000
_cell.length_b   1.000
_cell.length_c   1.000
_cell.angle_alpha   90.00
_cell.angle_beta   90.00
_cell.angle_gamma   90.00
#
_symmetry.space_group_name_H-M   'P 1'
#
loop_
_entity.id
_entity.type
_entity.pdbx_description
1 polymer ?
#
loop_
_entity_poly.entity_id
_entity_poly.type
_entity_poly.pdbx_seq_one_letter_code
_entity_poly.pdbx_strand_id
1 'polypeptide(L)'
;MKIFCTTVPSEDLGWDAAPWLQLTWAEPVTLSEIVVVLDADVQEDLINLHHHRSPFEALPTLLADYTLETRTAGTDWTPVAEVKDNHHRAQRHVLPTPIEATDLRLTAFRTHGNSRAHVVSIRAYRS
;
A
#
# COMPACT_ATOMS: atom_id res chain seq x y z
N MET A 1 -16.45 -7.05 6.02
CA MET A 1 -15.50 -7.42 7.09
C MET A 1 -14.24 -6.60 6.90
N LYS A 2 -13.86 -5.76 7.86
CA LYS A 2 -12.74 -4.81 7.75
C LYS A 2 -11.53 -5.43 8.46
N ILE A 3 -10.56 -5.96 7.70
CA ILE A 3 -9.33 -6.50 8.28
C ILE A 3 -8.27 -5.40 8.25
N PHE A 4 -7.67 -5.11 9.40
CA PHE A 4 -6.59 -4.13 9.56
C PHE A 4 -5.25 -4.88 9.63
N CYS A 5 -4.25 -4.39 8.91
CA CYS A 5 -2.86 -4.65 9.26
C CYS A 5 -2.36 -3.46 10.08
N THR A 6 -1.69 -3.72 11.21
CA THR A 6 -1.04 -2.72 12.05
C THR A 6 0.34 -2.42 11.45
N THR A 7 0.72 -1.14 11.43
CA THR A 7 1.96 -0.63 10.85
C THR A 7 3.18 -1.46 11.26
N VAL A 8 3.86 -2.05 10.27
CA VAL A 8 5.21 -2.63 10.43
C VAL A 8 6.09 -2.02 9.34
N PRO A 9 7.21 -1.38 9.67
CA PRO A 9 8.16 -0.89 8.68
C PRO A 9 8.88 -2.07 8.02
N SER A 10 9.15 -1.98 6.72
CA SER A 10 9.98 -2.98 6.03
C SER A 10 11.44 -2.93 6.51
N GLU A 11 12.24 -3.92 6.11
CA GLU A 11 13.69 -3.77 6.08
C GLU A 11 14.09 -2.70 5.04
N ASP A 12 15.35 -2.29 5.05
CA ASP A 12 15.89 -1.35 4.07
C ASP A 12 15.72 -1.86 2.63
N LEU A 13 15.18 -1.02 1.75
CA LEU A 13 14.91 -1.32 0.35
C LEU A 13 16.19 -1.55 -0.47
N GLY A 14 17.34 -1.08 0.02
CA GLY A 14 18.65 -1.40 -0.55
C GLY A 14 19.07 -2.85 -0.29
N TRP A 15 18.47 -3.53 0.69
CA TRP A 15 18.75 -4.92 1.05
C TRP A 15 17.64 -5.89 0.63
N ASP A 16 16.38 -5.47 0.74
CA ASP A 16 15.22 -6.15 0.18
C ASP A 16 14.56 -5.22 -0.85
N ALA A 17 14.78 -5.46 -2.14
CA ALA A 17 14.27 -4.58 -3.18
C ALA A 17 12.76 -4.69 -3.41
N ALA A 18 12.09 -5.69 -2.81
CA ALA A 18 10.68 -5.95 -3.02
C ALA A 18 9.98 -6.51 -1.77
N PRO A 19 10.02 -5.82 -0.61
CA PRO A 19 9.34 -6.27 0.57
C PRO A 19 7.84 -6.26 0.32
N TRP A 20 7.17 -7.26 0.88
CA TRP A 20 5.75 -7.44 0.67
C TRP A 20 5.00 -7.64 1.99
N LEU A 21 3.74 -7.25 1.98
CA LEU A 21 2.77 -7.49 3.04
C LEU A 21 1.58 -8.24 2.46
N GLN A 22 1.06 -9.21 3.21
CA GLN A 22 -0.03 -10.07 2.76
C GLN A 22 -1.18 -10.12 3.77
N LEU A 23 -2.41 -10.09 3.25
CA LEU A 23 -3.61 -10.52 3.96
C LEU A 23 -4.01 -11.90 3.44
N THR A 24 -4.36 -12.81 4.34
CA THR A 24 -4.85 -14.16 4.00
C THR A 24 -6.17 -14.42 4.70
N TRP A 25 -7.11 -15.04 3.98
CA TRP A 25 -8.42 -15.48 4.45
C TRP A 25 -8.49 -17.00 4.47
N ALA A 26 -9.19 -17.58 5.47
CA ALA A 26 -9.36 -19.03 5.59
C ALA A 26 -10.28 -19.61 4.49
N GLU A 27 -11.22 -18.81 4.00
CA GLU A 27 -12.13 -19.15 2.91
C GLU A 27 -12.04 -18.07 1.82
N PRO A 28 -12.27 -18.40 0.54
CA PRO A 28 -12.31 -17.42 -0.54
C PRO A 28 -13.29 -16.28 -0.24
N VAL A 29 -12.87 -15.05 -0.55
CA VAL A 29 -13.70 -13.85 -0.41
C VAL A 29 -13.83 -13.16 -1.75
N THR A 30 -15.03 -12.69 -2.06
CA THR A 30 -15.29 -11.86 -3.24
C THR A 30 -14.91 -10.41 -2.95
N LEU A 31 -13.82 -9.93 -3.55
CA LEU A 31 -13.30 -8.57 -3.41
C LEU A 31 -13.88 -7.67 -4.50
N SER A 32 -14.28 -6.46 -4.12
CA SER A 32 -14.75 -5.42 -5.05
C SER A 32 -13.94 -4.12 -4.95
N GLU A 33 -13.29 -3.89 -3.81
CA GLU A 33 -12.48 -2.70 -3.58
C GLU A 33 -11.34 -2.99 -2.60
N ILE A 34 -10.18 -2.39 -2.88
CA ILE A 34 -9.02 -2.39 -2.00
C ILE A 34 -8.64 -0.94 -1.69
N VAL A 35 -8.49 -0.62 -0.41
CA VAL A 35 -8.02 0.70 0.05
C VAL A 35 -6.68 0.54 0.75
N VAL A 36 -5.68 1.27 0.27
CA VAL A 36 -4.35 1.35 0.87
C VAL A 36 -4.18 2.73 1.49
N VAL A 37 -3.79 2.77 2.77
CA VAL A 37 -3.42 3.98 3.49
C VAL A 37 -1.92 3.90 3.75
N LEU A 38 -1.19 4.86 3.22
CA LEU A 38 0.26 4.95 3.24
C LEU A 38 0.72 5.93 4.31
N ASP A 39 2.00 5.82 4.67
CA ASP A 39 2.63 6.73 5.62
C ASP A 39 3.03 8.04 4.94
N ALA A 40 2.36 9.11 5.31
CA ALA A 40 2.62 10.45 4.80
C ALA A 40 2.98 11.34 5.99
N ASP A 41 3.83 10.82 6.89
CA ASP A 41 4.35 11.46 8.10
C ASP A 41 3.46 12.58 8.66
N VAL A 42 2.37 12.17 9.31
CA VAL A 42 1.35 13.10 9.82
C VAL A 42 1.86 13.89 11.05
N GLN A 43 3.11 13.65 11.49
CA GLN A 43 3.77 14.34 12.61
C GLN A 43 4.82 15.36 12.15
N GLU A 44 5.09 15.48 10.84
CA GLU A 44 5.87 16.62 10.33
C GLU A 44 5.12 17.92 10.63
N ASP A 45 5.83 18.89 11.23
CA ASP A 45 5.32 20.21 11.59
C ASP A 45 4.99 20.99 10.30
N LEU A 46 3.82 20.72 9.72
CA LEU A 46 3.25 21.49 8.62
C LEU A 46 2.69 22.80 9.16
N ILE A 47 3.60 23.69 9.57
CA ILE A 47 3.30 25.06 9.95
C ILE A 47 2.86 25.80 8.68
N ASN A 48 1.55 25.83 8.42
CA ASN A 48 0.93 26.51 7.27
C ASN A 48 1.13 28.06 7.27
N LEU A 49 1.91 28.61 8.21
CA LEU A 49 2.36 30.01 8.21
C LEU A 49 3.75 30.15 7.55
N HIS A 50 3.74 30.32 6.24
CA HIS A 50 4.72 31.01 5.38
C HIS A 50 6.09 31.44 5.97
N HIS A 51 7.01 30.52 6.25
CA HIS A 51 8.44 30.89 6.30
C HIS A 51 9.46 29.83 5.87
N HIS A 52 9.03 28.59 5.62
CA HIS A 52 9.87 27.52 5.08
C HIS A 52 9.15 26.87 3.90
N ARG A 53 9.79 26.89 2.72
CA ARG A 53 9.34 26.00 1.63
C ARG A 53 9.74 24.58 2.02
N SER A 54 8.79 23.65 1.99
CA SER A 54 9.13 22.22 2.05
C SER A 54 10.16 21.93 0.97
N PRO A 55 11.32 21.33 1.31
CA PRO A 55 12.33 21.00 0.32
C PRO A 55 11.93 19.82 -0.58
N PHE A 56 10.80 19.15 -0.28
CA PHE A 56 10.32 17.98 -1.01
C PHE A 56 8.93 18.22 -1.60
N GLU A 57 8.73 17.78 -2.85
CA GLU A 57 7.44 17.80 -3.55
C GLU A 57 6.47 16.73 -3.02
N ALA A 58 7.02 15.66 -2.45
CA ALA A 58 6.31 14.58 -1.78
C ALA A 58 7.00 14.24 -0.45
N LEU A 59 6.23 13.70 0.51
CA LEU A 59 6.81 13.28 1.78
C LEU A 59 7.73 12.06 1.56
N PRO A 60 8.98 12.06 2.06
CA PRO A 60 9.93 10.98 1.83
C PRO A 60 9.44 9.59 2.27
N THR A 61 8.61 9.53 3.31
CA THR A 61 8.01 8.28 3.83
C THR A 61 6.97 7.67 2.89
N LEU A 62 6.42 8.47 1.97
CA LEU A 62 5.30 8.06 1.14
C LEU A 62 5.76 7.03 0.11
N LEU A 63 5.08 5.88 0.12
CA LEU A 63 5.29 4.83 -0.87
C LEU A 63 4.87 5.36 -2.24
N ALA A 64 5.82 5.36 -3.17
CA ALA A 64 5.67 5.91 -4.50
C ALA A 64 5.27 4.82 -5.50
N ASP A 65 5.95 3.68 -5.45
CA ASP A 65 5.74 2.57 -6.39
C ASP A 65 5.42 1.27 -5.65
N TYR A 66 4.29 0.65 -6.01
CA TYR A 66 3.87 -0.64 -5.47
C TYR A 66 2.90 -1.37 -6.41
N THR A 67 2.79 -2.68 -6.23
CA THR A 67 1.82 -3.53 -6.92
C THR A 67 0.91 -4.21 -5.92
N LEU A 68 -0.36 -4.33 -6.27
CA LEU A 68 -1.33 -5.19 -5.59
C LEU A 68 -1.56 -6.45 -6.42
N GLU A 69 -1.51 -7.60 -5.78
CA GLU A 69 -1.75 -8.89 -6.40
C GLU A 69 -2.72 -9.71 -5.54
N THR A 70 -3.55 -10.51 -6.20
CA THR A 70 -4.44 -11.47 -5.54
C THR A 70 -4.17 -12.87 -6.04
N ARG A 71 -4.51 -13.86 -5.22
CA ARG A 71 -4.60 -15.26 -5.67
C ARG A 71 -5.73 -15.99 -4.95
N THR A 72 -6.14 -17.10 -5.53
CA THR A 72 -6.89 -18.15 -4.83
C THR A 72 -5.90 -19.23 -4.38
N ALA A 73 -6.23 -19.97 -3.33
CA ALA A 73 -5.36 -20.99 -2.77
C ALA A 73 -4.97 -22.01 -3.86
N GLY A 74 -3.66 -22.20 -4.06
CA GLY A 74 -3.13 -23.10 -5.08
C GLY A 74 -3.03 -22.51 -6.49
N THR A 75 -3.33 -21.23 -6.69
CA THR A 75 -3.14 -20.52 -7.98
C THR A 75 -1.95 -19.58 -7.95
N ASP A 76 -1.53 -19.14 -9.13
CA ASP A 76 -0.54 -18.08 -9.29
C ASP A 76 -1.09 -16.72 -8.84
N TRP A 77 -0.16 -15.83 -8.50
CA TRP A 77 -0.46 -14.43 -8.20
C TRP A 77 -0.85 -13.68 -9.48
N THR A 78 -1.94 -12.92 -9.39
CA THR A 78 -2.44 -12.09 -10.50
C THR A 78 -2.43 -10.62 -10.07
N PRO A 79 -1.78 -9.71 -10.82
CA PRO A 79 -1.78 -8.29 -10.50
C PRO A 79 -3.19 -7.70 -10.69
N VAL A 80 -3.63 -6.90 -9.73
CA VAL A 80 -4.93 -6.21 -9.74
C VAL A 80 -4.80 -4.69 -9.76
N ALA A 81 -3.65 -4.15 -9.34
CA ALA A 81 -3.31 -2.75 -9.51
C ALA A 81 -1.79 -2.56 -9.53
N GLU A 82 -1.31 -1.61 -10.31
CA GLU A 82 0.05 -1.10 -10.26
C GLU A 82 -0.01 0.41 -10.06
N VAL A 83 0.77 0.89 -9.11
CA VAL A 83 0.88 2.32 -8.81
C VAL A 83 2.32 2.74 -9.00
N LYS A 84 2.51 3.86 -9.70
CA LYS A 84 3.80 4.52 -9.91
C LYS A 84 3.68 5.98 -9.52
N ASP A 85 4.77 6.48 -8.95
CA ASP A 85 4.94 7.87 -8.57
C ASP A 85 3.75 8.44 -7.78
N ASN A 86 3.32 7.71 -6.75
CA ASN A 86 2.18 8.11 -5.94
C ASN A 86 2.48 9.32 -5.03
N HIS A 87 1.64 10.35 -5.10
CA HIS A 87 1.69 11.52 -4.22
C HIS A 87 0.51 11.59 -3.22
N HIS A 88 -0.30 10.54 -3.14
CA HIS A 88 -1.49 10.49 -2.29
C HIS A 88 -1.34 9.50 -1.14
N ARG A 89 -1.72 9.94 0.07
CA ARG A 89 -1.74 9.09 1.27
C ARG A 89 -2.73 7.93 1.17
N ALA A 90 -3.89 8.15 0.57
CA ALA A 90 -4.94 7.16 0.44
C ALA A 90 -5.14 6.81 -1.03
N GLN A 91 -5.08 5.51 -1.32
CA GLN A 91 -5.26 4.96 -2.66
C GLN A 91 -6.43 3.98 -2.63
N ARG A 92 -7.40 4.22 -3.51
CA ARG A 92 -8.62 3.41 -3.63
C ARG A 92 -8.62 2.72 -4.99
N HIS A 93 -8.59 1.39 -4.94
CA HIS A 93 -8.57 0.51 -6.11
C HIS A 93 -9.93 -0.18 -6.22
N VAL A 94 -10.78 0.30 -7.12
CA VAL A 94 -12.05 -0.36 -7.45
C VAL A 94 -11.77 -1.44 -8.48
N LEU A 95 -12.16 -2.68 -8.19
CA LEU A 95 -12.00 -3.79 -9.12
C LEU A 95 -13.12 -3.73 -10.16
N PRO A 96 -12.80 -3.67 -11.48
CA PRO A 96 -13.81 -3.58 -12.53
C PRO A 96 -14.81 -4.74 -12.50
N THR A 97 -14.32 -5.92 -12.10
CA THR A 97 -15.09 -7.13 -11.85
C THR A 97 -14.71 -7.68 -10.49
N PRO A 98 -15.67 -8.11 -9.65
CA PRO A 98 -15.32 -8.73 -8.38
C PRO A 98 -14.44 -9.97 -8.56
N ILE A 99 -13.44 -10.13 -7.68
CA ILE A 99 -12.44 -11.20 -7.75
C ILE A 99 -12.58 -12.09 -6.53
N GLU A 100 -12.67 -13.40 -6.71
CA GLU A 100 -12.50 -14.35 -5.61
C GLU A 100 -11.01 -14.52 -5.27
N ALA A 101 -10.67 -14.34 -4.00
CA ALA A 101 -9.31 -14.46 -3.53
C ALA A 101 -9.24 -15.03 -2.11
N THR A 102 -8.17 -15.77 -1.83
CA THR A 102 -7.77 -16.18 -0.47
C THR A 102 -6.60 -15.35 0.04
N ASP A 103 -5.86 -14.68 -0.84
CA ASP A 103 -4.76 -13.82 -0.47
C ASP A 103 -4.75 -12.52 -1.27
N LEU A 104 -4.33 -11.44 -0.61
CA LEU A 104 -4.03 -10.15 -1.18
C LEU A 104 -2.63 -9.74 -0.73
N ARG A 105 -1.77 -9.39 -1.68
CA ARG A 105 -0.39 -8.95 -1.44
C ARG A 105 -0.19 -7.53 -1.95
N LEU A 106 0.52 -6.73 -1.18
CA LEU A 106 1.13 -5.49 -1.61
C LEU A 106 2.64 -5.70 -1.65
N THR A 107 3.27 -5.44 -2.79
CA THR A 107 4.72 -5.46 -2.95
C THR A 107 5.21 -4.04 -3.17
N ALA A 108 6.07 -3.55 -2.28
CA ALA A 108 6.62 -2.20 -2.32
C ALA A 108 7.94 -2.19 -3.11
N PHE A 109 8.14 -1.18 -3.97
CA PHE A 109 9.35 -1.07 -4.79
C PHE A 109 10.12 0.22 -4.54
N ARG A 110 9.43 1.32 -4.21
CA ARG A 110 10.09 2.63 -4.07
C ARG A 110 9.26 3.58 -3.20
N THR A 111 9.94 4.37 -2.37
CA THR A 111 9.39 5.54 -1.67
C THR A 111 9.91 6.84 -2.31
N HIS A 112 9.40 8.00 -1.88
CA HIS A 112 9.95 9.29 -2.31
C HIS A 112 11.27 9.70 -1.64
N GLY A 113 11.79 8.92 -0.69
CA GLY A 113 13.11 9.19 -0.12
C GLY A 113 13.49 8.40 1.13
N ASN A 114 12.53 7.78 1.83
CA ASN A 114 12.83 6.91 2.97
C ASN A 114 13.35 5.54 2.49
N SER A 115 14.40 5.02 3.10
CA SER A 115 14.94 3.72 2.72
C SER A 115 14.03 2.55 3.09
N ARG A 116 12.96 2.75 3.86
CA ARG A 116 12.00 1.70 4.26
C ARG A 116 10.59 2.03 3.78
N ALA A 117 9.86 1.00 3.36
CA ALA A 117 8.45 1.10 3.00
C ALA A 117 7.55 0.99 4.24
N HIS A 118 6.60 1.91 4.37
CA HIS A 118 5.63 1.94 5.46
C HIS A 118 4.20 1.94 4.91
N VAL A 119 3.40 0.96 5.34
CA VAL A 119 1.97 0.88 5.04
C VAL A 119 1.20 0.97 6.35
N VAL A 120 0.31 1.96 6.45
CA VAL A 120 -0.50 2.20 7.65
C VAL A 120 -1.68 1.23 7.71
N SER A 121 -2.32 0.95 6.57
CA SER A 121 -3.46 0.03 6.52
C SER A 121 -3.70 -0.45 5.10
N ILE A 122 -4.01 -1.74 4.94
CA ILE A 122 -4.66 -2.29 3.75
C ILE A 122 -6.04 -2.75 4.18
N ARG A 123 -7.07 -2.43 3.38
CA ARG A 123 -8.46 -2.79 3.63
C ARG A 123 -9.04 -3.41 2.37
N ALA A 124 -9.70 -4.54 2.52
CA ALA A 124 -10.39 -5.23 1.43
C ALA A 124 -11.90 -5.24 1.71
N TYR A 125 -12.69 -4.81 0.71
CA TYR A 125 -14.14 -4.72 0.79
C TYR A 125 -14.79 -5.72 -0.17
N ARG A 126 -15.92 -6.25 0.26
CA ARG A 126 -16.75 -7.19 -0.51
C ARG A 126 -17.91 -6.43 -1.15
N SER A 127 -18.41 -6.93 -2.28
CA SER A 127 -19.70 -6.54 -2.85
C SER A 127 -20.86 -7.13 -2.07
#